data_AF-D4H6L1-F1
#
_entry.id   AF-D4H6L1-F1
#
_cell.length_a   1.000
_cell.length_b   1.000
_cell.length_c   1.000
_cell.angle_alpha   90.00
_cell.angle_beta   90.00
_cell.angle_gamma   90.00
#
_symmetry.space_group_name_H-M   'P 1'
#
loop_
_entity.id
_entity.type
_entity.pdbx_description
1 polymer ?
#
loop_
_entity_poly.entity_id
_entity_poly.type
_entity_poly.pdbx_seq_one_letter_code
_entity_poly.pdbx_strand_id
1 'polypeptide(L)'
;MTDGQLAEYKIIVEKQIEELKETIASMAESVRPIEPDTAIGRLSRMEAIQAKSISESNLRNKRMRLQRLEAALLRIARGSFGLCSVCEEDIPEKRLKIAPESTVCMDCMREQG
;
A
#
# COMPACT_ATOMS: atom_id res chain seq x y z
N MET A 1 1.93 18.60 -14.53
CA MET A 1 2.69 18.90 -13.29
C MET A 1 4.03 19.52 -13.65
N THR A 2 4.57 20.43 -12.83
CA THR A 2 5.92 21.00 -13.04
C THR A 2 7.00 20.09 -12.46
N ASP A 3 8.23 20.18 -12.97
CA ASP A 3 9.38 19.39 -12.48
C ASP A 3 9.64 19.60 -10.97
N GLY A 4 9.35 20.80 -10.46
CA GLY A 4 9.46 21.11 -9.03
C GLY A 4 8.44 20.35 -8.17
N GLN A 5 7.22 20.16 -8.65
CA GLN A 5 6.19 19.39 -7.93
C GLN A 5 6.54 17.90 -7.91
N LEU A 6 7.03 17.35 -9.03
CA LEU A 6 7.44 15.95 -9.13
C LEU A 6 8.53 15.59 -8.11
N ALA A 7 9.47 16.50 -7.86
CA ALA A 7 10.51 16.33 -6.84
C ALA A 7 9.92 16.27 -5.41
N GLU A 8 8.93 17.10 -5.10
CA GLU A 8 8.23 17.07 -3.80
C GLU A 8 7.52 15.73 -3.59
N TYR A 9 6.77 15.27 -4.59
CA TYR A 9 6.08 13.97 -4.52
C TYR A 9 7.06 12.81 -4.42
N LYS A 10 8.21 12.87 -5.08
CA LYS A 10 9.26 11.85 -4.97
C LYS A 10 9.68 11.66 -3.50
N ILE A 11 9.98 12.75 -2.80
CA ILE A 11 10.39 12.72 -1.39
C ILE A 11 9.28 12.13 -0.51
N ILE A 12 8.03 12.51 -0.75
CA ILE A 12 6.87 11.99 -0.02
C ILE A 12 6.74 10.48 -0.23
N VAL A 13 6.84 10.01 -1.47
CA VAL A 13 6.71 8.59 -1.81
C VAL A 13 7.87 7.77 -1.24
N GLU A 14 9.12 8.25 -1.34
CA GLU A 14 10.29 7.59 -0.75
C GLU A 14 10.13 7.44 0.77
N LYS A 15 9.66 8.49 1.45
CA LYS A 15 9.37 8.43 2.89
C LYS A 15 8.30 7.38 3.23
N GLN A 16 7.20 7.36 2.48
CA GLN A 16 6.13 6.37 2.69
C GLN A 16 6.60 4.93 2.43
N ILE A 17 7.50 4.72 1.47
CA ILE A 17 8.10 3.41 1.17
C ILE A 17 8.90 2.92 2.36
N GLU A 18 9.77 3.75 2.94
CA GLU A 18 10.59 3.37 4.10
C GLU A 18 9.72 3.04 5.32
N GLU A 19 8.76 3.90 5.66
CA GLU A 19 7.80 3.65 6.76
C GLU A 19 7.02 2.34 6.55
N LEU A 20 6.61 2.05 5.31
CA LEU A 20 5.87 0.85 4.98
C LEU A 20 6.75 -0.41 5.03
N LYS A 21 8.02 -0.32 4.63
CA LYS A 21 8.99 -1.42 4.75
C LYS A 21 9.23 -1.79 6.20
N GLU A 22 9.46 -0.82 7.08
CA GLU A 22 9.61 -1.04 8.52
C GLU A 22 8.36 -1.71 9.12
N THR A 23 7.18 -1.21 8.74
CA THR A 23 5.91 -1.80 9.16
C THR A 23 5.78 -3.25 8.68
N ILE A 24 6.12 -3.54 7.42
CA ILE A 24 6.08 -4.89 6.85
C ILE A 24 7.07 -5.81 7.57
N ALA A 25 8.28 -5.34 7.90
CA ALA A 25 9.27 -6.13 8.61
C ALA A 25 8.77 -6.51 10.02
N SER A 26 8.28 -5.53 10.78
CA SER A 26 7.71 -5.74 12.12
C SER A 26 6.50 -6.70 12.10
N MET A 27 5.59 -6.52 11.13
CA MET A 27 4.43 -7.40 10.98
C MET A 27 4.81 -8.80 10.50
N ALA A 28 5.79 -8.95 9.61
CA ALA A 28 6.25 -10.25 9.14
C ALA A 28 6.82 -11.09 10.29
N GLU A 29 7.46 -10.45 11.27
CA GLU A 29 7.98 -11.11 12.46
C GLU A 29 6.86 -11.59 13.42
N SER A 30 5.75 -10.84 13.47
CA SER A 30 4.58 -11.16 14.29
C SER A 30 3.68 -12.25 13.69
N VAL A 31 3.75 -12.45 12.36
CA VAL A 31 2.99 -13.48 11.62
C VAL A 31 3.71 -14.85 11.62
N ARG A 32 4.79 -14.99 12.40
CA ARG A 32 5.53 -16.25 12.53
C ARG A 32 4.60 -17.42 12.90
N PRO A 33 4.90 -18.65 12.42
CA PRO A 33 4.07 -19.81 12.68
C PRO A 33 3.89 -20.02 14.18
N ILE A 34 2.63 -20.12 14.62
CA ILE A 34 2.31 -20.54 15.99
C ILE A 34 2.66 -22.02 16.06
N GLU A 35 3.63 -22.37 16.89
CA GLU A 35 4.05 -23.76 17.04
C GLU A 35 2.89 -24.62 17.57
N PRO A 36 2.77 -25.89 17.12
CA PRO A 36 1.61 -26.74 17.42
C PRO A 36 1.39 -27.04 18.90
N ASP A 37 2.39 -26.76 19.74
CA ASP A 37 2.56 -27.36 21.08
C ASP A 37 1.95 -26.54 22.22
N THR A 38 1.37 -25.37 21.93
CA THR A 38 0.56 -24.70 22.94
C THR A 38 -0.79 -25.41 23.01
N ALA A 39 -1.07 -26.02 24.16
CA ALA A 39 -2.36 -26.58 24.56
C ALA A 39 -3.43 -25.47 24.65
N ILE A 40 -3.72 -24.84 23.52
CA ILE A 40 -4.76 -23.85 23.36
C ILE A 40 -6.07 -24.64 23.20
N GLY A 41 -7.00 -24.46 24.13
CA GLY A 41 -8.32 -25.10 24.06
C GLY A 41 -8.99 -24.88 22.69
N ARG A 42 -9.87 -25.81 22.27
CA ARG A 42 -10.45 -25.85 20.91
C ARG A 42 -10.98 -24.50 20.40
N LEU A 43 -11.58 -23.69 21.28
CA LEU A 43 -12.10 -22.34 20.94
C LEU A 43 -10.97 -21.36 20.62
N SER A 44 -9.97 -21.29 21.50
CA SER A 44 -8.84 -20.38 21.37
C SER A 44 -7.91 -20.75 20.20
N ARG A 45 -7.90 -22.01 19.74
CA ARG A 45 -7.20 -22.43 18.51
C ARG A 45 -7.88 -21.86 17.25
N MET A 46 -9.21 -21.81 17.21
CA MET A 46 -9.94 -21.19 16.09
C MET A 46 -9.72 -19.68 16.04
N GLU A 47 -9.68 -19.01 17.19
CA GLU A 47 -9.38 -17.58 17.30
C GLU A 47 -7.95 -17.27 16.83
N ALA A 48 -6.98 -18.08 17.22
CA ALA A 48 -5.59 -17.94 16.79
C ALA A 48 -5.42 -18.11 15.26
N ILE A 49 -6.13 -19.08 14.65
CA ILE A 49 -6.11 -19.29 13.19
C ILE A 49 -6.74 -18.09 12.46
N GLN A 50 -7.88 -17.58 12.94
CA GLN A 50 -8.50 -16.40 12.33
C GLN A 50 -7.63 -15.15 12.46
N ALA A 51 -7.07 -14.88 13.64
CA ALA A 51 -6.16 -13.76 13.85
C ALA A 51 -4.93 -13.83 12.93
N LYS A 52 -4.37 -15.02 12.71
CA LYS A 52 -3.27 -15.24 11.75
C LYS A 52 -3.70 -14.94 10.32
N SER A 53 -4.84 -15.47 9.87
CA SER A 53 -5.36 -15.26 8.51
C SER A 53 -5.57 -13.77 8.21
N ILE A 54 -6.15 -13.02 9.17
CA ILE A 54 -6.33 -11.57 9.08
C ILE A 54 -4.96 -10.86 8.99
N SER A 55 -4.01 -11.24 9.85
CA SER A 55 -2.68 -10.62 9.88
C SER A 55 -1.89 -10.89 8.58
N GLU A 56 -1.97 -12.10 8.04
CA GLU A 56 -1.41 -12.46 6.74
C GLU A 56 -2.04 -11.66 5.59
N SER A 57 -3.37 -11.48 5.60
CA SER A 57 -4.08 -10.68 4.61
C SER A 57 -3.64 -9.21 4.64
N ASN A 58 -3.54 -8.63 5.84
CA ASN A 58 -3.04 -7.28 6.04
C ASN A 58 -1.58 -7.13 5.55
N LEU A 59 -0.72 -8.11 5.84
CA LEU A 59 0.67 -8.11 5.37
C LEU A 59 0.74 -8.16 3.83
N ARG A 60 -0.09 -9.01 3.19
CA ARG A 60 -0.20 -9.05 1.72
C ARG A 60 -0.64 -7.71 1.14
N ASN A 61 -1.67 -7.08 1.72
CA ASN A 61 -2.15 -5.77 1.28
C ASN A 61 -1.08 -4.69 1.40
N LYS A 62 -0.32 -4.67 2.49
CA LYS A 62 0.80 -3.73 2.67
C LYS A 62 1.92 -3.96 1.65
N ARG A 63 2.29 -5.22 1.36
CA ARG A 63 3.27 -5.55 0.32
C ARG A 63 2.81 -5.11 -1.07
N MET A 64 1.53 -5.33 -1.41
CA MET A 64 0.97 -4.81 -2.66
C MET A 64 1.01 -3.28 -2.72
N ARG A 65 0.70 -2.60 -1.60
CA ARG A 65 0.82 -1.14 -1.52
C ARG A 65 2.25 -0.66 -1.75
N LEU A 66 3.24 -1.34 -1.16
CA LEU A 66 4.66 -1.05 -1.37
C LEU A 66 5.04 -1.11 -2.85
N GLN A 67 4.65 -2.18 -3.54
CA GLN A 67 4.89 -2.31 -4.98
C GLN A 67 4.25 -1.19 -5.80
N ARG A 68 3.04 -0.74 -5.41
CA ARG A 68 2.37 0.38 -6.10
C ARG A 68 3.07 1.72 -5.85
N LEU A 69 3.64 1.94 -4.66
CA LEU A 69 4.45 3.11 -4.36
C LEU A 69 5.76 3.11 -5.15
N GLU A 70 6.44 1.96 -5.24
CA GLU A 70 7.64 1.81 -6.08
C GLU A 70 7.31 2.08 -7.57
N ALA A 71 6.18 1.59 -8.06
CA ALA A 71 5.69 1.91 -9.40
C ALA A 71 5.34 3.40 -9.56
N ALA A 72 4.87 4.07 -8.50
CA ALA A 72 4.65 5.52 -8.50
C ALA A 72 5.97 6.29 -8.65
N LEU A 73 7.05 5.88 -7.98
CA LEU A 73 8.38 6.48 -8.19
C LEU A 73 8.85 6.35 -9.64
N LEU A 74 8.64 5.19 -10.27
CA LEU A 74 8.97 4.99 -11.68
C LEU A 74 8.16 5.93 -12.59
N ARG A 75 6.88 6.16 -12.29
CA ARG A 75 6.03 7.13 -13.01
C ARG A 75 6.52 8.57 -12.83
N ILE A 76 6.95 8.93 -11.61
CA ILE A 76 7.53 10.25 -11.32
C ILE A 76 8.80 10.46 -12.15
N ALA A 77 9.69 9.46 -12.17
CA ALA A 77 10.92 9.51 -12.96
C ALA A 77 10.68 9.61 -14.48
N ARG A 78 9.55 9.08 -14.97
CA ARG A 78 9.13 9.16 -16.38
C ARG A 78 8.32 10.41 -16.71
N GLY A 79 7.97 11.24 -15.73
CA GLY A 79 7.11 12.41 -15.92
C GLY A 79 5.63 12.09 -16.17
N SER A 80 5.20 10.83 -16.02
CA SER A 80 3.81 10.39 -16.23
C SER A 80 3.03 10.24 -14.92
N PHE A 81 3.48 10.90 -13.86
CA PHE A 81 2.84 10.86 -12.55
C PHE A 81 1.67 11.81 -12.49
N GLY A 82 0.63 11.41 -11.76
CA GLY A 82 -0.56 12.23 -11.57
C GLY A 82 -1.61 12.12 -12.67
N LEU A 83 -1.48 11.20 -13.63
CA LEU A 83 -2.50 10.97 -14.67
C LEU A 83 -3.34 9.72 -14.36
N CYS A 84 -4.64 9.80 -14.64
CA CYS A 84 -5.57 8.70 -14.53
C CYS A 84 -5.34 7.68 -15.66
N SER A 85 -5.22 6.40 -15.33
CA SER A 85 -5.05 5.32 -16.32
C SER A 85 -6.31 4.98 -17.12
N VAL A 86 -7.43 5.66 -16.84
CA VAL A 86 -8.75 5.37 -17.45
C VAL A 86 -9.20 6.53 -18.33
N CYS A 87 -9.27 7.74 -17.76
CA CYS A 87 -9.70 8.94 -18.48
C CYS A 87 -8.52 9.84 -18.95
N GLU A 88 -7.28 9.48 -18.60
CA GLU A 88 -6.07 10.25 -18.95
C GLU A 88 -6.06 11.70 -18.39
N GLU A 89 -6.97 12.03 -17.47
CA GLU A 89 -7.02 13.33 -16.80
C GLU A 89 -6.11 13.39 -15.57
N ASP A 90 -5.78 14.61 -15.13
CA ASP A 90 -5.01 14.86 -13.92
C ASP A 90 -5.77 14.40 -12.66
N ILE A 91 -5.10 13.57 -11.85
CA ILE A 91 -5.57 13.14 -10.54
C ILE A 91 -5.42 14.33 -9.58
N PRO A 92 -6.47 14.66 -8.79
CA PRO A 92 -6.42 15.78 -7.86
C PRO A 92 -5.22 15.70 -6.89
N GLU A 93 -4.48 16.80 -6.74
CA GLU A 93 -3.30 16.87 -5.87
C GLU A 93 -3.60 16.46 -4.42
N LYS A 94 -4.78 16.82 -3.91
CA LYS A 94 -5.25 16.41 -2.58
C LYS A 94 -5.22 14.89 -2.40
N ARG A 95 -5.55 14.13 -3.46
CA ARG A 95 -5.51 12.67 -3.45
C ARG A 95 -4.08 12.17 -3.59
N LEU A 96 -3.28 12.75 -4.47
CA LEU A 96 -1.87 12.34 -4.63
C LEU A 96 -1.04 12.59 -3.36
N LYS A 97 -1.39 13.59 -2.55
CA LYS A 97 -0.76 13.81 -1.24
C LYS A 97 -1.11 12.73 -0.20
N ILE A 98 -2.32 12.16 -0.27
CA ILE A 98 -2.79 11.12 0.67
C ILE A 98 -2.38 9.72 0.20
N ALA A 99 -2.57 9.45 -1.09
CA ALA A 99 -2.37 8.16 -1.73
C ALA A 99 -1.65 8.36 -3.08
N PRO A 100 -0.34 8.65 -3.07
CA PRO A 100 0.45 8.88 -4.29
C PRO A 100 0.56 7.63 -5.19
N GLU A 101 0.30 6.45 -4.64
CA GLU A 101 0.21 5.21 -5.41
C GLU A 101 -1.01 5.13 -6.33
N SER A 102 -1.99 6.03 -6.19
CA SER A 102 -3.21 6.04 -6.99
C SER A 102 -2.89 6.15 -8.49
N THR A 103 -3.57 5.33 -9.29
CA THR A 103 -3.49 5.34 -10.77
C THR A 103 -4.80 5.78 -11.41
N VAL A 104 -5.90 5.88 -10.66
CA VAL A 104 -7.25 6.17 -11.16
C VAL A 104 -7.77 7.42 -10.46
N CYS A 105 -8.50 8.30 -11.14
CA CYS A 105 -9.14 9.48 -10.55
C CYS A 105 -10.34 9.09 -9.67
N MET A 106 -10.93 10.04 -8.94
CA MET A 106 -12.08 9.74 -8.06
C MET A 106 -13.34 9.44 -8.87
N ASP A 107 -13.50 10.08 -10.02
CA ASP A 107 -14.69 9.93 -10.85
C ASP A 107 -14.72 8.55 -11.50
N CYS A 108 -13.63 8.12 -12.15
CA CYS A 108 -13.52 6.76 -12.67
C CYS A 108 -13.55 5.68 -11.57
N MET A 109 -13.11 6.00 -10.35
CA MET A 109 -13.23 5.07 -9.22
C MET A 109 -14.68 4.92 -8.74
N ARG A 110 -15.50 5.98 -8.86
CA ARG A 110 -16.94 5.93 -8.55
C ARG A 110 -17.74 5.20 -9.63
N GLU A 111 -17.30 5.27 -10.88
CA GLU A 111 -17.96 4.58 -12.00
C GLU A 111 -17.66 3.07 -12.04
N GLN A 112 -16.59 2.61 -11.38
CA GLN A 112 -16.19 1.20 -11.33
C GLN A 112 -16.70 0.43 -10.09
N GLY A 113 -17.49 1.07 -9.22
CA GLY A 113 -18.05 0.47 -8.00
C GLY A 113 -19.52 0.15 -8.13
#